data_AF-A0AAV9C7I0-F1
#
_entry.id   AF-A0AAV9C7I0-F1
#
_cell.length_a   1.000
_cell.length_b   1.000
_cell.length_c   1.000
_cell.angle_alpha   90.00
_cell.angle_beta   90.00
_cell.angle_gamma   90.00
#
_symmetry.space_group_name_H-M   'P 1'
#
loop_
_entity.id
_entity.type
_entity.pdbx_description
1 polymer ?
#
loop_
_entity_poly.entity_id
_entity_poly.type
_entity_poly.pdbx_seq_one_letter_code
_entity_poly.pdbx_strand_id
1 'polypeptide(L)'
;MSSISSSARSVEEIFKDYSGRRSGIVRALTLDVNEFYSLCDPEFLCVCVCGNVEKENLCLYGHPNDTWEVTLPAEEVPPELPEPALGINFARDGMDRKDWLSLVPVHSDSWLLSVAFYLGARFNRNDR
;
A
#
# COMPACT_ATOMS: atom_id res chain seq x y z
N MET A 1 -5.01 14.02 9.43
CA MET A 1 -4.58 14.09 8.02
C MET A 1 -3.57 15.22 7.89
N SER A 2 -2.28 14.91 7.87
CA SER A 2 -1.23 15.88 7.58
C SER A 2 -1.27 16.20 6.09
N SER A 3 -1.82 17.38 5.74
CA SER A 3 -1.68 17.98 4.42
C SER A 3 -0.20 18.09 4.09
N ILE A 4 0.25 17.41 3.04
CA ILE A 4 1.63 17.60 2.57
C ILE A 4 1.63 18.83 1.68
N SER A 5 2.27 19.89 2.18
CA SER A 5 2.45 21.18 1.51
C SER A 5 3.06 21.02 0.11
N SER A 6 2.57 21.83 -0.84
CA SER A 6 2.93 21.86 -2.26
C SER A 6 4.32 22.43 -2.58
N SER A 7 5.22 22.47 -1.59
CA SER A 7 6.63 22.82 -1.83
C SER A 7 7.30 21.73 -2.67
N ALA A 8 8.13 22.15 -3.63
CA ALA A 8 8.97 21.21 -4.37
C ALA A 8 9.81 20.40 -3.37
N ARG A 9 9.57 19.09 -3.29
CA ARG A 9 10.30 18.21 -2.37
C ARG A 9 11.71 17.97 -2.91
N SER A 10 12.71 17.88 -2.05
CA SER A 10 14.08 17.49 -2.42
C SER A 10 14.19 15.96 -2.62
N VAL A 11 15.30 15.52 -3.22
CA VAL A 11 15.61 14.08 -3.37
C VAL A 11 15.63 13.39 -2.01
N GLU A 12 16.24 14.03 -1.01
CA GLU A 12 16.33 13.51 0.36
C GLU A 12 14.97 13.41 1.04
N GLU A 13 14.08 14.37 0.81
CA GLU A 13 12.72 14.35 1.35
C GLU A 13 11.89 13.22 0.74
N ILE A 14 12.01 12.98 -0.58
CA ILE A 14 11.34 11.86 -1.26
C ILE A 14 11.94 10.54 -0.81
N PHE A 15 13.27 10.44 -0.68
CA PHE A 15 13.91 9.22 -0.20
C PHE A 15 13.56 8.91 1.25
N LYS A 16 13.38 9.93 2.10
CA LYS A 16 12.88 9.77 3.46
C LYS A 16 11.44 9.26 3.48
N ASP A 17 10.56 9.82 2.64
CA ASP A 17 9.18 9.35 2.46
C ASP A 17 9.16 7.88 2.01
N TYR A 18 9.91 7.53 0.95
CA TYR A 18 10.09 6.16 0.46
C TYR A 18 10.56 5.20 1.57
N SER A 19 11.59 5.60 2.32
CA SER A 19 12.18 4.79 3.39
C SER A 19 11.17 4.52 4.50
N GLY A 20 10.37 5.52 4.89
CA GLY A 20 9.33 5.37 5.89
C GLY A 20 8.23 4.40 5.46
N ARG A 21 7.70 4.58 4.25
CA ARG A 21 6.69 3.67 3.69
C ARG A 21 7.20 2.25 3.56
N ARG A 22 8.44 2.09 3.09
CA ARG A 22 9.11 0.78 2.97
C ARG A 22 9.26 0.12 4.34
N SER A 23 9.65 0.86 5.36
CA SER A 23 9.77 0.37 6.73
C SER A 23 8.43 -0.19 7.24
N GLY A 24 7.34 0.55 7.04
CA GLY A 24 5.98 0.09 7.35
C GLY A 24 5.61 -1.21 6.63
N ILE A 25 5.83 -1.29 5.32
CA ILE A 25 5.55 -2.50 4.54
C ILE A 25 6.38 -3.69 5.00
N VAL A 26 7.69 -3.51 5.21
CA VAL A 26 8.57 -4.57 5.71
C VAL A 26 8.08 -5.08 7.06
N ARG A 27 7.67 -4.17 7.95
CA ARG A 27 7.10 -4.53 9.25
C ARG A 27 5.82 -5.36 9.09
N ALA A 28 4.88 -4.95 8.24
CA ALA A 28 3.66 -5.70 7.94
C ALA A 28 3.95 -7.14 7.48
N LEU A 29 4.96 -7.31 6.61
CA LEU A 29 5.30 -8.58 5.98
C LEU A 29 6.25 -9.46 6.80
N THR A 30 6.74 -8.97 7.95
CA THR A 30 7.70 -9.70 8.79
C THR A 30 7.26 -9.78 10.25
N LEU A 31 7.30 -8.66 10.97
CA LEU A 31 7.02 -8.60 12.40
C LEU A 31 5.54 -8.77 12.69
N ASP A 32 4.69 -8.11 11.91
CA ASP A 32 3.24 -8.07 12.11
C ASP A 32 2.51 -9.03 11.12
N VAL A 33 3.22 -10.01 10.54
CA VAL A 33 2.71 -10.85 9.44
C VAL A 33 1.44 -11.65 9.76
N ASN A 34 1.20 -11.94 11.04
CA ASN A 34 -0.03 -12.60 11.46
C ASN A 34 -1.21 -11.62 11.49
N GLU A 35 -0.99 -10.41 12.00
CA GLU A 35 -2.00 -9.35 12.00
C GLU A 35 -2.36 -8.94 10.58
N PHE A 36 -1.35 -8.71 9.73
CA PHE A 36 -1.54 -8.43 8.31
C PHE A 36 -2.35 -9.53 7.62
N TYR A 37 -2.00 -10.80 7.81
CA TYR A 37 -2.71 -11.94 7.21
C TYR A 37 -4.18 -12.01 7.67
N SER A 38 -4.45 -11.73 8.94
CA SER A 38 -5.81 -11.69 9.50
C SER A 38 -6.63 -10.50 9.00
N LEU A 39 -6.03 -9.33 8.79
CA LEU A 39 -6.72 -8.16 8.23
C LEU A 39 -7.05 -8.34 6.75
N CYS A 40 -6.28 -9.14 6.02
CA CYS A 40 -6.59 -9.51 4.64
C CYS A 40 -7.64 -10.63 4.52
N ASP A 41 -8.41 -10.90 5.59
CA ASP A 41 -9.48 -11.88 5.52
C ASP A 41 -10.66 -11.38 4.68
N PRO A 42 -11.01 -12.09 3.59
CA PRO A 42 -12.15 -11.72 2.77
C PRO A 42 -13.49 -11.68 3.53
N GLU A 43 -13.60 -12.34 4.67
CA GLU A 43 -14.79 -12.31 5.52
C GLU A 43 -14.81 -11.14 6.51
N PHE A 44 -13.66 -10.50 6.80
CA PHE A 44 -13.56 -9.45 7.82
C PHE A 44 -14.27 -8.15 7.41
N LEU A 45 -14.36 -7.87 6.11
CA LEU A 45 -15.10 -6.72 5.55
C LEU A 45 -16.45 -7.11 4.93
N CYS A 46 -17.03 -8.24 5.33
CA CYS A 46 -18.35 -8.65 4.85
C CYS A 46 -19.44 -7.65 5.30
N VAL A 47 -19.76 -6.67 4.45
CA VAL A 47 -20.99 -5.89 4.60
C VAL A 47 -22.14 -6.78 4.12
N CYS A 48 -22.96 -7.23 5.05
CA CYS A 48 -24.18 -7.96 4.76
C CYS A 48 -25.21 -7.04 4.09
N VAL A 49 -25.06 -6.75 2.80
CA VAL A 49 -26.14 -6.16 1.99
C VAL A 49 -26.87 -7.30 1.31
N CYS A 50 -28.08 -7.60 1.80
CA CYS A 50 -29.07 -8.41 1.08
C CYS A 50 -28.61 -9.79 0.57
N GLY A 51 -27.79 -10.52 1.34
CA GLY A 51 -27.47 -11.92 1.05
C GLY A 51 -26.38 -12.15 0.00
N ASN A 52 -25.74 -11.11 -0.52
CA ASN A 52 -24.51 -11.21 -1.29
C ASN A 52 -23.35 -10.68 -0.44
N VAL A 53 -22.33 -11.52 -0.23
CA VAL A 53 -21.05 -11.09 0.36
C VAL A 53 -20.24 -10.47 -0.77
N GLU A 54 -20.32 -9.15 -0.93
CA GLU A 54 -19.39 -8.42 -1.80
C GLU A 54 -18.06 -8.31 -1.07
N LYS A 55 -17.06 -9.04 -1.56
CA LYS A 55 -15.68 -8.93 -1.06
C LYS A 55 -15.10 -7.65 -1.64
N GLU A 56 -14.73 -6.70 -0.79
CA GLU A 56 -14.11 -5.46 -1.26
C GLU A 56 -12.61 -5.66 -1.54
N ASN A 57 -12.06 -4.87 -2.47
CA ASN A 57 -10.66 -4.93 -2.88
C ASN A 57 -9.77 -4.25 -1.84
N LEU A 58 -9.07 -5.02 -1.01
CA LEU A 58 -8.14 -4.47 -0.03
C LEU A 58 -6.76 -4.21 -0.63
N CYS A 59 -6.10 -3.17 -0.12
CA CYS A 59 -4.75 -2.76 -0.48
C CYS A 59 -3.86 -2.74 0.77
N LEU A 60 -2.55 -2.95 0.59
CA LEU A 60 -1.54 -2.69 1.62
C LEU A 60 -0.88 -1.34 1.38
N TYR A 61 -1.04 -0.41 2.32
CA TYR A 61 -0.41 0.90 2.31
C TYR A 61 0.74 0.96 3.30
N GLY A 62 1.85 1.55 2.86
CA GLY A 62 2.93 2.04 3.72
C GLY A 62 2.84 3.56 3.88
N HIS A 63 3.03 4.05 5.10
CA HIS A 63 2.95 5.47 5.44
C HIS A 63 4.34 6.06 5.77
N PRO A 64 4.59 7.37 5.53
CA PRO A 64 5.91 7.98 5.72
C PRO A 64 6.43 7.99 7.17
N ASN A 65 5.57 7.67 8.13
CA ASN A 65 5.84 7.59 9.58
C ASN A 65 6.16 6.16 10.05
N ASP A 66 6.64 5.30 9.15
CA ASP A 66 7.00 3.90 9.41
C ASP A 66 5.82 2.98 9.80
N THR A 67 4.57 3.40 9.58
CA THR A 67 3.38 2.58 9.82
C THR A 67 2.83 1.98 8.53
N TRP A 68 1.96 0.99 8.67
CA TRP A 68 1.27 0.33 7.56
C TRP A 68 -0.22 0.23 7.85
N GLU A 69 -1.01 0.00 6.80
CA GLU A 69 -2.46 -0.12 6.89
C GLU A 69 -2.99 -1.04 5.80
N VAL A 70 -4.00 -1.86 6.13
CA VAL A 70 -4.82 -2.58 5.15
C VAL A 70 -6.17 -1.91 5.10
N THR A 71 -6.51 -1.33 3.96
CA THR A 71 -7.75 -0.58 3.78
C THR A 71 -8.19 -0.59 2.32
N LEU A 72 -9.39 -0.06 2.06
CA LEU A 72 -9.93 0.13 0.72
C LEU A 72 -9.08 1.14 -0.08
N PRO A 73 -9.10 1.08 -1.42
CA PRO A 73 -8.54 2.13 -2.25
C PRO A 73 -9.17 3.49 -1.94
N ALA A 74 -8.48 4.56 -2.35
CA ALA A 74 -8.97 5.90 -2.17
C ALA A 74 -10.29 6.10 -2.94
N GLU A 75 -11.29 6.71 -2.29
CA GLU A 75 -12.57 7.03 -2.94
C GLU A 75 -12.47 8.23 -3.91
N GLU A 76 -11.43 9.07 -3.77
CA GLU A 76 -11.24 10.27 -4.58
C GLU A 76 -10.81 9.94 -6.02
N VAL A 77 -11.43 10.62 -7.00
CA VAL A 77 -11.15 10.43 -8.42
C VAL A 77 -10.74 11.77 -9.07
N PRO A 78 -9.48 11.96 -9.51
CA PRO A 78 -8.35 11.04 -9.37
C PRO A 78 -7.72 11.08 -7.96
N PRO A 79 -7.10 9.98 -7.49
CA PRO A 79 -6.38 9.97 -6.22
C PRO A 79 -5.11 10.83 -6.29
N GLU A 80 -4.68 11.34 -5.13
CA GLU A 80 -3.47 12.18 -5.02
C GLU A 80 -2.18 11.41 -5.31
N LEU A 81 -2.09 10.15 -4.87
CA LEU A 81 -0.93 9.29 -5.08
C LEU A 81 -1.31 8.08 -5.94
N PRO A 82 -0.34 7.45 -6.63
CA PRO A 82 -0.56 6.17 -7.28
C PRO A 82 -1.16 5.14 -6.31
N GLU A 83 -2.11 4.34 -6.77
CA GLU A 83 -2.72 3.30 -5.94
C GLU A 83 -1.84 2.04 -5.83
N PRO A 84 -1.82 1.37 -4.66
CA PRO A 84 -1.23 0.03 -4.52
C PRO A 84 -2.00 -1.03 -5.33
N ALA A 85 -1.51 -2.27 -5.30
CA ALA A 85 -2.24 -3.39 -5.88
C ALA A 85 -3.57 -3.63 -5.15
N LEU A 86 -4.65 -3.60 -5.94
CA LEU A 86 -6.02 -3.84 -5.49
C LEU A 86 -6.27 -5.34 -5.29
N GLY A 87 -7.01 -5.67 -4.24
CA GLY A 87 -7.56 -7.01 -4.06
C GLY A 87 -6.54 -8.05 -3.59
N ILE A 88 -5.54 -7.66 -2.80
CA ILE A 88 -4.54 -8.60 -2.26
C ILE A 88 -5.20 -9.73 -1.43
N ASN A 89 -6.35 -9.46 -0.84
CA ASN A 89 -7.16 -10.41 -0.06
C ASN A 89 -7.76 -11.54 -0.91
N PHE A 90 -8.01 -11.34 -2.21
CA PHE A 90 -8.65 -12.37 -3.05
C PHE A 90 -7.77 -13.59 -3.28
N ALA A 91 -6.47 -13.38 -3.45
CA ALA A 91 -5.52 -14.47 -3.66
C ALA A 91 -5.20 -15.22 -2.36
N ARG A 92 -5.46 -14.64 -1.18
CA ARG A 92 -5.00 -15.15 0.12
C ARG A 92 -5.36 -16.62 0.37
N ASP A 93 -6.62 -16.98 0.16
CA ASP A 93 -7.14 -18.33 0.44
C ASP A 93 -7.01 -19.28 -0.76
N GLY A 94 -6.59 -18.76 -1.91
CA GLY A 94 -6.43 -19.52 -3.16
C GLY A 94 -5.03 -20.08 -3.39
N MET A 95 -4.07 -19.81 -2.51
CA MET A 95 -2.68 -20.27 -2.63
C MET A 95 -2.04 -20.52 -1.26
N ASP A 96 -0.89 -21.20 -1.25
CA ASP A 96 -0.11 -21.37 -0.03
C ASP A 96 0.26 -20.01 0.57
N ARG A 97 0.13 -19.89 1.89
CA ARG A 97 0.40 -18.65 2.63
C ARG A 97 1.77 -18.05 2.29
N LYS A 98 2.77 -18.89 2.09
CA LYS A 98 4.14 -18.45 1.72
C LYS A 98 4.18 -17.84 0.32
N ASP A 99 3.46 -18.39 -0.64
CA ASP A 99 3.42 -17.90 -2.02
C ASP A 99 2.64 -16.58 -2.07
N TRP A 100 1.55 -16.47 -1.33
CA TRP A 100 0.82 -15.21 -1.16
C TRP A 100 1.71 -14.11 -0.55
N LEU A 101 2.42 -14.43 0.54
CA LEU A 101 3.39 -13.52 1.15
C LEU A 101 4.61 -13.22 0.27
N SER A 102 4.83 -13.98 -0.82
CA SER A 102 5.86 -13.69 -1.82
C SER A 102 5.34 -12.81 -2.95
N LEU A 103 4.03 -12.82 -3.20
CA LEU A 103 3.37 -11.99 -4.21
C LEU A 103 3.22 -10.53 -3.75
N VAL A 104 2.74 -10.31 -2.52
CA VAL A 104 2.49 -8.97 -1.97
C VAL A 104 3.73 -8.05 -2.03
N PRO A 105 4.94 -8.47 -1.61
CA PRO A 105 6.13 -7.62 -1.67
C PRO A 105 6.45 -7.11 -3.08
N VAL A 106 6.28 -7.93 -4.12
CA VAL A 106 6.57 -7.56 -5.52
C VAL A 106 5.71 -6.38 -5.97
N HIS A 107 4.42 -6.42 -5.61
CA HIS A 107 3.50 -5.33 -5.88
C HIS A 107 3.79 -4.09 -5.02
N SER A 108 4.13 -4.28 -3.74
CA SER A 108 4.49 -3.19 -2.84
C SER A 108 5.76 -2.45 -3.29
N ASP A 109 6.79 -3.16 -3.75
CA ASP A 109 8.03 -2.55 -4.26
C ASP A 109 7.76 -1.70 -5.51
N SER A 110 6.93 -2.21 -6.43
CA SER A 110 6.49 -1.47 -7.61
C SER A 110 5.71 -0.21 -7.25
N TRP A 111 4.83 -0.30 -6.26
CA TRP A 111 4.05 0.84 -5.77
C TRP A 111 4.94 1.91 -5.11
N LEU A 112 5.88 1.51 -4.26
CA LEU A 112 6.83 2.43 -3.61
C LEU A 112 7.65 3.22 -4.62
N LEU A 113 8.12 2.57 -5.69
CA LEU A 113 8.80 3.25 -6.80
C LEU A 113 7.87 4.23 -7.51
N SER A 114 6.63 3.81 -7.81
CA SER A 114 5.63 4.68 -8.45
C SER A 114 5.38 5.95 -7.65
N VAL A 115 5.19 5.83 -6.32
CA VAL A 115 5.00 6.97 -5.41
C VAL A 115 6.22 7.89 -5.39
N ALA A 116 7.43 7.34 -5.26
CA ALA A 116 8.66 8.14 -5.23
C ALA A 116 8.84 8.96 -6.52
N PHE A 117 8.64 8.34 -7.68
CA PHE A 117 8.76 9.03 -8.98
C PHE A 117 7.60 9.98 -9.27
N TYR A 118 6.40 9.70 -8.74
CA TYR A 118 5.27 10.64 -8.80
C TYR A 118 5.60 11.94 -8.06
N LEU A 119 6.12 11.83 -6.84
CA LEU A 119 6.54 12.98 -6.04
C LEU A 119 7.73 13.71 -6.68
N GLY A 120 8.62 12.98 -7.34
CA GLY A 120 9.78 13.49 -8.06
C GLY A 120 9.50 13.88 -9.52
N ALA A 121 8.23 13.99 -9.95
CA ALA A 121 7.89 14.14 -11.37
C ALA A 121 8.50 15.39 -12.04
N ARG A 122 8.89 16.41 -11.26
CA ARG A 122 9.50 17.67 -11.74
C ARG A 122 11.03 17.66 -11.71
N PHE A 123 11.65 16.56 -11.30
CA PHE A 123 13.10 16.43 -11.24
C PHE A 123 13.74 16.35 -12.62
N ASN A 124 14.94 16.90 -12.71
CA ASN A 124 15.78 16.74 -13.89
C ASN A 124 16.37 15.32 -13.94
N ARG A 125 17.13 15.00 -15.00
CA ARG A 125 17.70 13.66 -15.20
C ARG A 125 18.64 13.20 -14.07
N ASN A 126 19.36 14.10 -13.42
CA ASN A 126 20.34 13.74 -12.39
C ASN A 126 19.69 13.43 -11.04
N ASP A 127 18.53 14.02 -10.77
CA ASP A 127 17.79 13.86 -9.51
C ASP A 127 16.82 12.66 -9.55
N ARG A 128 16.68 11.99 -10.70
CA ARG A 128 15.79 10.85 -10.96
C ARG A 128 16.48 9.49 -10.85
#